data_AF-H1Y622-F1
#
_entry.id   AF-H1Y622-F1
#
_cell.length_a   1.000
_cell.length_b   1.000
_cell.length_c   1.000
_cell.angle_alpha   90.00
_cell.angle_beta   90.00
_cell.angle_gamma   90.00
#
_symmetry.space_group_name_H-M   'P 1'
#
loop_
_entity.id
_entity.type
_entity.pdbx_description
1 polymer ?
#
loop_
_entity_poly.entity_id
_entity_poly.type
_entity_poly.pdbx_seq_one_letter_code
_entity_poly.pdbx_strand_id
1 'polypeptide(L)'
;MKTIQLKLYEFEELSEQAKQKAIADNADFNVNYNWWDMVYEDAKNIGLKITGFDLDRAHYCNAEFIHDAIFTAKQVRNDHGEQADTYGEAQEFQEKRDQLANSWPKDENGEFENVDELDIALDECEGDFLKRMSKRYLSILDNEFDHLTSDEAIADALIANEYWFTEDGKMATHLVNLVQTA
;
A
#
# COMPACT_ATOMS: atom_id res chain seq x y z
N MET A 1 -34.61 7.11 37.38
CA MET A 1 -33.63 6.25 36.71
C MET A 1 -34.39 5.27 35.83
N LYS A 2 -34.02 5.13 34.56
CA LYS A 2 -34.54 4.06 33.68
C LYS A 2 -33.44 3.01 33.52
N THR A 3 -33.81 1.73 33.52
CA THR A 3 -32.89 0.60 33.35
C THR A 3 -33.31 -0.17 32.11
N ILE A 4 -32.34 -0.61 31.31
CA ILE A 4 -32.54 -1.47 30.14
C ILE A 4 -31.65 -2.69 30.32
N GLN A 5 -32.15 -3.87 29.96
CA GLN A 5 -31.40 -5.12 29.91
C GLN A 5 -31.27 -5.55 28.46
N LEU A 6 -30.04 -5.79 28.02
CA LEU A 6 -29.71 -6.25 26.67
C LEU A 6 -28.91 -7.54 26.78
N LYS A 7 -29.22 -8.50 25.92
CA LYS A 7 -28.38 -9.68 25.72
C LYS A 7 -27.38 -9.36 24.62
N LEU A 8 -26.10 -9.56 24.92
CA LEU A 8 -25.01 -9.36 24.00
C LEU A 8 -24.40 -10.70 23.60
N TYR A 9 -23.76 -10.69 22.45
CA TYR A 9 -23.23 -11.87 21.77
C TYR A 9 -21.81 -11.58 21.29
N GLU A 10 -20.94 -12.57 21.33
CA GLU A 10 -19.66 -12.53 20.62
C GLU A 10 -19.92 -12.62 19.10
N PHE A 11 -18.97 -12.18 18.28
CA PHE A 11 -19.13 -12.19 16.83
C PHE A 11 -19.47 -13.59 16.28
N GLU A 12 -18.86 -14.64 16.84
CA GLU A 12 -19.07 -16.03 16.42
C GLU A 12 -20.48 -16.55 16.73
N GLU A 13 -21.14 -15.99 17.76
CA GLU A 13 -22.48 -16.37 18.19
C GLU A 13 -23.59 -15.74 17.32
N LEU A 14 -23.24 -14.77 16.49
CA LEU A 14 -24.19 -14.07 15.62
C LEU A 14 -24.71 -14.96 14.49
N SER A 15 -25.95 -14.70 14.06
CA SER A 15 -26.45 -15.23 12.78
C SER A 15 -25.62 -14.69 11.61
N GLU A 16 -25.58 -15.42 10.49
CA GLU A 16 -24.83 -14.97 9.29
C GLU A 16 -25.27 -13.58 8.80
N GLN A 17 -26.58 -13.28 8.87
CA GLN A 17 -27.09 -11.95 8.53
C GLN A 17 -26.57 -10.87 9.49
N ALA A 18 -26.49 -11.18 10.79
CA ALA A 18 -25.96 -10.26 11.80
C ALA A 18 -24.44 -10.09 11.68
N LYS A 19 -23.69 -11.14 11.30
CA LYS A 19 -22.25 -11.05 10.99
C LYS A 19 -21.99 -10.14 9.79
N GLN A 20 -22.71 -10.33 8.69
CA GLN A 20 -22.60 -9.46 7.51
C GLN A 20 -22.91 -8.00 7.85
N LYS A 21 -23.93 -7.77 8.69
CA LYS A 21 -24.24 -6.43 9.18
C LYS A 21 -23.10 -5.86 10.04
N ALA A 22 -22.56 -6.65 10.97
CA ALA A 22 -21.45 -6.23 11.82
C ALA A 22 -20.20 -5.88 10.99
N ILE A 23 -19.86 -6.69 9.99
CA ILE A 23 -18.76 -6.42 9.06
C ILE A 23 -19.03 -5.12 8.28
N ALA A 24 -20.20 -5.00 7.65
CA ALA A 24 -20.53 -3.82 6.82
C ALA A 24 -20.57 -2.51 7.63
N ASP A 25 -21.09 -2.55 8.86
CA ASP A 25 -21.12 -1.38 9.76
C ASP A 25 -19.72 -0.98 10.26
N ASN A 26 -18.70 -1.84 10.10
CA ASN A 26 -17.31 -1.63 10.54
C ASN A 26 -16.29 -1.84 9.40
N ALA A 27 -16.69 -1.61 8.14
CA ALA A 27 -15.86 -1.91 6.97
C ALA A 27 -14.52 -1.15 6.93
N ASP A 28 -14.41 -0.02 7.65
CA ASP A 28 -13.22 0.80 7.76
C ASP A 28 -12.38 0.51 9.00
N PHE A 29 -12.73 -0.51 9.80
CA PHE A 29 -12.13 -0.75 11.11
C PHE A 29 -10.60 -0.89 11.06
N ASN A 30 -10.08 -1.64 10.09
CA ASN A 30 -8.64 -1.87 9.93
C ASN A 30 -7.91 -0.75 9.19
N VAL A 31 -8.62 0.27 8.68
CA VAL A 31 -8.05 1.37 7.90
C VAL A 31 -8.34 2.75 8.52
N ASN A 32 -8.85 2.78 9.76
CA ASN A 32 -9.10 4.00 10.52
C ASN A 32 -7.85 4.59 11.21
N TYR A 33 -6.68 4.02 10.95
CA TYR A 33 -5.36 4.46 11.39
C TYR A 33 -4.41 4.53 10.18
N ASN A 34 -3.12 4.82 10.42
CA ASN A 34 -2.10 4.85 9.37
C ASN A 34 -1.71 3.44 8.88
N TRP A 35 -2.66 2.72 8.28
CA TRP A 35 -2.45 1.36 7.79
C TRP A 35 -1.32 1.25 6.75
N TRP A 36 -1.04 2.34 6.04
CA TRP A 36 0.03 2.44 5.05
C TRP A 36 1.45 2.56 5.63
N ASP A 37 1.62 2.70 6.96
CA ASP A 37 2.94 2.98 7.57
C ASP A 37 3.99 1.90 7.21
N MET A 38 3.60 0.63 7.15
CA MET A 38 4.50 -0.46 6.75
C MET A 38 4.93 -0.35 5.29
N VAL A 39 4.03 0.07 4.40
CA VAL A 39 4.34 0.29 2.97
C VAL A 39 5.26 1.50 2.80
N TYR A 40 5.10 2.54 3.62
CA TYR A 40 5.98 3.71 3.63
C TYR A 40 7.39 3.39 4.12
N GLU A 41 7.51 2.59 5.19
CA GLU A 41 8.82 2.17 5.67
C GLU A 41 9.52 1.23 4.67
N ASP A 42 8.78 0.35 3.99
CA ASP A 42 9.31 -0.46 2.88
C ASP A 42 9.88 0.42 1.75
N ALA A 43 9.09 1.37 1.25
CA ALA A 43 9.54 2.32 0.22
C ALA A 43 10.82 3.06 0.64
N LYS A 44 10.85 3.52 1.89
CA LYS A 44 12.00 4.25 2.45
C LYS A 44 13.25 3.37 2.56
N ASN A 45 13.10 2.11 2.94
CA ASN A 45 14.23 1.17 3.04
C ASN A 45 14.90 0.93 1.69
N ILE A 46 14.12 0.92 0.61
CA ILE A 46 14.66 0.82 -0.75
C ILE A 46 15.09 2.17 -1.35
N GLY A 47 15.02 3.27 -0.62
CA GLY A 47 15.45 4.59 -1.11
C GLY A 47 14.38 5.39 -1.88
N LEU A 48 13.10 5.06 -1.71
CA LEU A 48 11.97 5.85 -2.19
C LEU A 48 11.24 6.57 -1.06
N LYS A 49 10.74 7.76 -1.35
CA LYS A 49 9.84 8.50 -0.47
C LYS A 49 8.51 8.65 -1.15
N ILE A 50 7.48 7.98 -0.65
CA ILE A 50 6.10 8.24 -1.06
C ILE A 50 5.72 9.66 -0.59
N THR A 51 5.27 10.50 -1.50
CA THR A 51 4.89 11.90 -1.21
C THR A 51 3.39 12.11 -1.15
N GLY A 52 2.62 11.15 -1.62
CA GLY A 52 1.16 11.11 -1.49
C GLY A 52 0.56 10.01 -2.35
N PHE A 53 -0.63 9.57 -1.98
CA PHE A 53 -1.42 8.62 -2.76
C PHE A 53 -2.91 8.90 -2.60
N ASP A 54 -3.71 8.37 -3.53
CA ASP A 54 -5.18 8.37 -3.51
C ASP A 54 -5.60 7.06 -4.17
N LEU A 55 -6.29 6.18 -3.44
CA LEU A 55 -6.76 4.89 -3.96
C LEU A 55 -8.18 4.96 -4.53
N ASP A 56 -8.86 6.09 -4.35
CA ASP A 56 -10.24 6.28 -4.80
C ASP A 56 -10.24 6.83 -6.23
N ARG A 57 -10.68 8.08 -6.39
CA ARG A 57 -11.01 8.65 -7.69
C ARG A 57 -9.77 9.00 -8.50
N ALA A 58 -8.72 9.48 -7.84
CA ALA A 58 -7.54 9.94 -8.56
C ALA A 58 -6.56 8.79 -8.86
N HIS A 59 -6.62 7.69 -8.10
CA HIS A 59 -5.88 6.44 -8.30
C HIS A 59 -4.40 6.67 -8.66
N TYR A 60 -3.66 7.22 -7.71
CA TYR A 60 -2.24 7.54 -7.88
C TYR A 60 -1.43 7.22 -6.63
N CYS A 61 -0.14 6.97 -6.84
CA CYS A 61 0.90 7.05 -5.82
C CYS A 61 2.05 7.85 -6.42
N ASN A 62 2.51 8.87 -5.70
CA ASN A 62 3.66 9.69 -6.08
C ASN A 62 4.83 9.34 -5.18
N ALA A 63 6.02 9.25 -5.76
CA ALA A 63 7.25 9.02 -5.03
C ALA A 63 8.40 9.87 -5.57
N GLU A 64 9.41 10.06 -4.73
CA GLU A 64 10.69 10.70 -5.06
C GLU A 64 11.83 9.76 -4.65
N PHE A 65 12.97 9.83 -5.35
CA PHE A 65 14.18 9.17 -4.86
C PHE A 65 14.70 9.90 -3.60
N ILE A 66 15.03 9.13 -2.56
CA ILE A 66 15.74 9.63 -1.38
C ILE A 66 17.23 9.85 -1.72
N HIS A 67 17.79 8.94 -2.53
CA HIS A 67 19.18 8.98 -2.97
C HIS A 67 19.26 9.19 -4.48
N ASP A 68 19.20 8.11 -5.24
CA ASP A 68 19.18 8.12 -6.71
C ASP A 68 18.57 6.80 -7.22
N ALA A 69 18.33 6.74 -8.54
CA ALA A 69 17.73 5.60 -9.19
C ALA A 69 18.59 4.32 -9.09
N ILE A 70 19.93 4.46 -9.12
CA ILE A 70 20.87 3.33 -9.07
C ILE A 70 20.86 2.69 -7.69
N PHE A 71 20.95 3.51 -6.64
CA PHE A 71 20.82 3.08 -5.25
C PHE A 71 19.49 2.37 -5.05
N THR A 72 18.40 2.97 -5.53
CA THR A 72 17.06 2.41 -5.38
C THR A 72 16.95 1.04 -6.04
N ALA A 73 17.37 0.92 -7.30
CA ALA A 73 17.34 -0.36 -8.01
C ALA A 73 18.21 -1.42 -7.33
N LYS A 74 19.37 -1.03 -6.79
CA LYS A 74 20.23 -1.93 -6.03
C LYS A 74 19.55 -2.41 -4.75
N GLN A 75 18.93 -1.52 -3.98
CA GLN A 75 18.25 -1.89 -2.73
C GLN A 75 17.04 -2.77 -2.99
N VAL A 76 16.23 -2.45 -3.99
CA VAL A 76 15.12 -3.33 -4.43
C VAL A 76 15.63 -4.75 -4.69
N ARG A 77 16.76 -4.91 -5.38
CA ARG A 77 17.33 -6.23 -5.66
C ARG A 77 17.91 -6.96 -4.43
N ASN A 78 18.23 -6.24 -3.36
CA ASN A 78 18.74 -6.84 -2.13
C ASN A 78 17.60 -7.25 -1.19
N ASP A 79 16.57 -6.39 -1.10
CA ASP A 79 15.58 -6.45 -0.04
C ASP A 79 14.26 -7.09 -0.51
N HIS A 80 13.90 -6.92 -1.78
CA HIS A 80 12.70 -7.54 -2.35
C HIS A 80 13.01 -8.92 -2.91
N GLY A 81 12.03 -9.83 -2.81
CA GLY A 81 12.14 -11.17 -3.39
C GLY A 81 12.17 -11.12 -4.93
N GLU A 82 12.89 -12.06 -5.55
CA GLU A 82 13.07 -12.12 -7.02
C GLU A 82 11.76 -12.26 -7.81
N GLN A 83 10.68 -12.70 -7.16
CA GLN A 83 9.35 -12.83 -7.76
C GLN A 83 8.49 -11.56 -7.62
N ALA A 84 8.96 -10.54 -6.90
CA ALA A 84 8.26 -9.28 -6.77
C ALA A 84 8.35 -8.48 -8.07
N ASP A 85 7.26 -7.88 -8.51
CA ASP A 85 7.23 -7.04 -9.70
C ASP A 85 8.27 -5.90 -9.64
N THR A 86 8.47 -5.32 -8.45
CA THR A 86 9.47 -4.28 -8.18
C THR A 86 10.89 -4.76 -8.50
N TYR A 87 11.22 -6.03 -8.23
CA TYR A 87 12.51 -6.62 -8.58
C TYR A 87 12.71 -6.62 -10.11
N GLY A 88 11.68 -7.01 -10.86
CA GLY A 88 11.69 -6.96 -12.32
C GLY A 88 11.90 -5.54 -12.86
N GLU A 89 11.24 -4.54 -12.27
CA GLU A 89 11.40 -3.13 -12.65
C GLU A 89 12.84 -2.63 -12.42
N ALA A 90 13.45 -3.00 -11.30
CA ALA A 90 14.83 -2.65 -10.98
C ALA A 90 15.82 -3.31 -11.95
N GLN A 91 15.58 -4.57 -12.32
CA GLN A 91 16.40 -5.27 -13.31
C GLN A 91 16.29 -4.61 -14.69
N GLU A 92 15.07 -4.33 -15.17
CA GLU A 92 14.86 -3.69 -16.47
C GLU A 92 15.51 -2.30 -16.53
N PHE A 93 15.44 -1.52 -15.45
CA PHE A 93 16.13 -0.24 -15.36
C PHE A 93 17.65 -0.40 -15.47
N GLN A 94 18.25 -1.32 -14.72
CA GLN A 94 19.70 -1.57 -14.79
C GLN A 94 20.14 -1.99 -16.19
N GLU A 95 19.42 -2.91 -16.83
CA GLU A 95 19.72 -3.38 -18.19
C GLU A 95 19.66 -2.24 -19.21
N LYS A 96 18.61 -1.40 -19.15
CA LYS A 96 18.45 -0.24 -20.03
C LYS A 96 19.56 0.79 -19.82
N ARG A 97 19.88 1.10 -18.57
CA ARG A 97 20.92 2.07 -18.22
C ARG A 97 22.30 1.59 -18.67
N ASP A 98 22.62 0.32 -18.44
CA ASP A 98 23.87 -0.29 -18.90
C ASP A 98 23.95 -0.31 -20.43
N GLN A 99 22.84 -0.60 -21.12
CA GLN A 99 22.78 -0.55 -22.57
C GLN A 99 23.07 0.87 -23.10
N LEU A 100 22.47 1.90 -22.50
CA LEU A 100 22.74 3.30 -22.84
C LEU A 100 24.23 3.63 -22.67
N ALA A 101 24.80 3.38 -21.49
CA ALA A 101 26.19 3.71 -21.20
C ALA A 101 27.20 2.92 -22.06
N ASN A 102 26.90 1.66 -22.40
CA ASN A 102 27.82 0.81 -23.16
C ASN A 102 27.76 1.05 -24.67
N SER A 103 26.61 1.48 -25.21
CA SER A 103 26.42 1.72 -26.64
C SER A 103 26.65 3.17 -27.06
N TRP A 104 26.80 4.10 -26.10
CA TRP A 104 26.99 5.50 -26.42
C TRP A 104 28.31 5.75 -27.17
N PRO A 105 28.32 6.62 -28.20
CA PRO A 105 29.54 6.95 -28.93
C PRO A 105 30.63 7.53 -28.03
N LYS A 106 31.88 7.19 -28.33
CA LYS A 106 33.07 7.68 -27.65
C LYS A 106 34.10 8.19 -28.64
N ASP A 107 34.78 9.25 -28.26
CA ASP A 107 35.84 9.86 -29.05
C ASP A 107 37.11 9.00 -29.09
N GLU A 108 38.16 9.49 -29.76
CA GLU A 108 39.45 8.82 -29.85
C GLU A 108 40.17 8.63 -28.50
N ASN A 109 39.81 9.41 -27.48
CA ASN A 109 40.33 9.31 -26.12
C ASN A 109 39.51 8.37 -25.23
N GLY A 110 38.37 7.87 -25.73
CA GLY A 110 37.44 7.03 -24.98
C GLY A 110 36.46 7.81 -24.10
N GLU A 111 36.35 9.13 -24.29
CA GLU A 111 35.37 9.99 -23.62
C GLU A 111 34.04 9.96 -24.37
N PHE A 112 32.92 10.10 -23.66
CA PHE A 112 31.59 10.11 -24.29
C PHE A 112 31.41 11.32 -25.20
N GLU A 113 30.93 11.09 -26.42
CA GLU A 113 30.49 12.17 -27.31
C GLU A 113 29.07 12.64 -26.93
N ASN A 114 28.77 13.92 -27.17
CA ASN A 114 27.46 14.53 -26.90
C ASN A 114 26.95 14.24 -25.46
N VAL A 115 27.79 14.52 -24.46
CA VAL A 115 27.50 14.23 -23.04
C VAL A 115 26.15 14.80 -22.59
N ASP A 116 25.78 16.00 -23.05
CA ASP A 116 24.48 16.61 -22.73
C ASP A 116 23.29 15.73 -23.20
N GLU A 117 23.42 15.06 -24.35
CA GLU A 117 22.37 14.14 -24.86
C GLU A 117 22.36 12.82 -24.08
N LEU A 118 23.54 12.34 -23.63
CA LEU A 118 23.64 11.16 -22.77
C LEU A 118 22.96 11.43 -21.41
N ASP A 119 23.23 12.58 -20.81
CA ASP A 119 22.66 12.97 -19.53
C ASP A 119 21.13 13.03 -19.61
N ILE A 120 20.57 13.63 -20.68
CA ILE A 120 19.12 13.63 -20.92
C ILE A 120 18.56 12.21 -21.04
N ALA A 121 19.21 11.34 -21.81
CA ALA A 121 18.76 9.97 -21.99
C ALA A 121 18.81 9.14 -20.69
N LEU A 122 19.80 9.39 -19.84
CA LEU A 122 19.90 8.78 -18.52
C LEU A 122 18.80 9.31 -17.58
N ASP A 123 18.57 10.62 -17.54
CA ASP A 123 17.50 11.24 -16.75
C ASP A 123 16.11 10.72 -17.15
N GLU A 124 15.85 10.57 -18.45
CA GLU A 124 14.61 9.97 -18.96
C GLU A 124 14.48 8.52 -18.49
N CYS A 125 15.56 7.74 -18.54
CA CYS A 125 15.59 6.35 -18.06
C CYS A 125 15.26 6.26 -16.55
N GLU A 126 15.82 7.16 -15.75
CA GLU A 126 15.60 7.25 -14.31
C GLU A 126 14.17 7.71 -13.96
N GLY A 127 13.64 8.70 -14.68
CA GLY A 127 12.27 9.16 -14.52
C GLY A 127 11.24 8.09 -14.87
N ASP A 128 11.50 7.32 -15.93
CA ASP A 128 10.68 6.17 -16.32
C ASP A 128 10.70 5.07 -15.26
N PHE A 129 11.86 4.80 -14.64
CA PHE A 129 11.97 3.87 -13.52
C PHE A 129 11.16 4.35 -12.31
N LEU A 130 11.29 5.62 -11.91
CA LEU A 130 10.52 6.19 -10.80
C LEU A 130 9.01 6.07 -11.03
N LYS A 131 8.56 6.33 -12.25
CA LYS A 131 7.15 6.22 -12.63
C LYS A 131 6.63 4.78 -12.54
N ARG A 132 7.43 3.79 -12.95
CA ARG A 132 7.05 2.38 -12.83
C ARG A 132 7.04 1.96 -11.36
N MET A 133 8.04 2.33 -10.57
CA MET A 133 8.06 2.09 -9.13
C MET A 133 6.85 2.71 -8.41
N SER A 134 6.50 3.95 -8.75
CA SER A 134 5.31 4.62 -8.20
C SER A 134 4.02 3.83 -8.46
N LYS A 135 3.87 3.25 -9.66
CA LYS A 135 2.75 2.36 -9.98
C LYS A 135 2.79 1.04 -9.23
N ARG A 136 3.98 0.47 -8.99
CA ARG A 136 4.11 -0.73 -8.15
C ARG A 136 3.69 -0.47 -6.72
N TYR A 137 4.08 0.67 -6.14
CA TYR A 137 3.62 1.06 -4.80
C TYR A 137 2.13 1.38 -4.73
N LEU A 138 1.54 1.94 -5.79
CA LEU A 138 0.08 2.07 -5.88
C LEU A 138 -0.60 0.69 -5.77
N SER A 139 -0.12 -0.30 -6.52
CA SER A 139 -0.68 -1.65 -6.46
C SER A 139 -0.47 -2.33 -5.10
N ILE A 140 0.67 -2.07 -4.43
CA ILE A 140 0.92 -2.59 -3.07
C ILE A 140 -0.08 -1.97 -2.08
N LEU A 141 -0.30 -0.65 -2.17
CA LEU A 141 -1.27 0.05 -1.33
C LEU A 141 -2.71 -0.43 -1.59
N ASP A 142 -3.11 -0.61 -2.85
CA ASP A 142 -4.41 -1.17 -3.22
C ASP A 142 -4.60 -2.56 -2.61
N ASN A 143 -3.64 -3.46 -2.80
CA ASN A 143 -3.72 -4.83 -2.30
C ASN A 143 -3.79 -4.88 -0.77
N GLU A 144 -3.04 -4.01 -0.08
CA GLU A 144 -3.08 -3.91 1.38
C GLU A 144 -4.44 -3.38 1.86
N PHE A 145 -4.98 -2.35 1.21
CA PHE A 145 -6.30 -1.81 1.52
C PHE A 145 -7.40 -2.87 1.31
N ASP A 146 -7.39 -3.57 0.18
CA ASP A 146 -8.33 -4.64 -0.13
C ASP A 146 -8.24 -5.79 0.88
N HIS A 147 -7.02 -6.16 1.30
CA HIS A 147 -6.81 -7.18 2.31
C HIS A 147 -7.40 -6.74 3.66
N LEU A 148 -7.05 -5.55 4.13
CA LEU A 148 -7.47 -5.03 5.44
C LEU A 148 -8.98 -4.79 5.52
N THR A 149 -9.63 -4.44 4.41
CA THR A 149 -11.08 -4.18 4.33
C THR A 149 -11.89 -5.42 3.91
N SER A 150 -11.24 -6.56 3.69
CA SER A 150 -11.94 -7.81 3.39
C SER A 150 -12.80 -8.28 4.56
N ASP A 151 -13.92 -8.94 4.26
CA ASP A 151 -14.84 -9.49 5.27
C ASP A 151 -14.12 -10.37 6.30
N GLU A 152 -13.12 -11.15 5.85
CA GLU A 152 -12.28 -12.00 6.70
C GLU A 152 -11.42 -11.18 7.66
N ALA A 153 -10.68 -10.18 7.16
CA ALA A 153 -9.84 -9.34 8.00
C ALA A 153 -10.65 -8.51 9.00
N ILE A 154 -11.84 -8.04 8.62
CA ILE A 154 -12.74 -7.33 9.53
C ILE A 154 -13.27 -8.29 10.60
N ALA A 155 -13.73 -9.49 10.23
CA ALA A 155 -14.21 -10.48 11.18
C ALA A 155 -13.11 -10.88 12.19
N ASP A 156 -11.90 -11.17 11.71
CA ASP A 156 -10.75 -11.52 12.55
C ASP A 156 -10.42 -10.40 13.53
N ALA A 157 -10.45 -9.14 13.08
CA ALA A 157 -10.21 -7.99 13.94
C ALA A 157 -11.31 -7.83 15.01
N LEU A 158 -12.58 -8.03 14.65
CA LEU A 158 -13.70 -7.98 15.60
C LEU A 158 -13.61 -9.07 16.67
N ILE A 159 -13.22 -10.29 16.28
CA ILE A 159 -13.01 -11.43 17.18
C ILE A 159 -11.80 -11.17 18.09
N ALA A 160 -10.66 -10.79 17.52
CA ALA A 160 -9.41 -10.57 18.26
C ALA A 160 -9.52 -9.45 19.32
N ASN A 161 -10.39 -8.46 19.07
CA ASN A 161 -10.65 -7.37 20.02
C ASN A 161 -11.80 -7.66 20.99
N GLU A 162 -12.40 -8.86 20.95
CA GLU A 162 -13.47 -9.31 21.87
C GLU A 162 -14.67 -8.35 21.93
N TYR A 163 -15.08 -7.80 20.78
CA TYR A 163 -16.23 -6.92 20.72
C TYR A 163 -17.54 -7.67 20.92
N TRP A 164 -18.47 -7.00 21.62
CA TRP A 164 -19.81 -7.51 21.89
C TRP A 164 -20.83 -6.87 20.95
N PHE A 165 -21.83 -7.65 20.58
CA PHE A 165 -22.86 -7.26 19.61
C PHE A 165 -24.27 -7.52 20.14
N THR A 166 -25.24 -6.75 19.67
CA THR A 166 -26.66 -7.10 19.81
C THR A 166 -27.02 -8.26 18.87
N GLU A 167 -28.17 -8.89 19.08
CA GLU A 167 -28.65 -10.00 18.22
C GLU A 167 -28.76 -9.61 16.73
N ASP A 168 -29.04 -8.34 16.43
CA ASP A 168 -29.09 -7.78 15.07
C ASP A 168 -27.71 -7.33 14.54
N GLY A 169 -26.62 -7.63 15.23
CA GLY A 169 -25.25 -7.40 14.75
C GLY A 169 -24.72 -5.98 14.95
N LYS A 170 -25.35 -5.15 15.78
CA LYS A 170 -24.81 -3.82 16.11
C LYS A 170 -23.77 -3.94 17.21
N MET A 171 -22.61 -3.32 17.00
CA MET A 171 -21.56 -3.27 18.00
C MET A 171 -22.02 -2.50 19.25
N ALA A 172 -21.74 -3.06 20.43
CA ALA A 172 -22.15 -2.54 21.73
C ALA A 172 -21.26 -1.41 22.29
N THR A 173 -20.57 -0.65 21.43
CA THR A 173 -19.68 0.45 21.83
C THR A 173 -20.43 1.69 22.31
N HIS A 174 -21.68 1.89 21.86
CA HIS A 174 -22.49 3.07 22.21
C HIS A 174 -23.97 2.71 22.50
N LEU A 175 -24.21 1.86 23.50
CA LEU A 175 -25.54 1.37 23.91
C LEU A 175 -26.56 2.48 24.30
N VAL A 176 -26.14 3.74 24.40
CA VAL A 176 -27.00 4.91 24.69
C VAL A 176 -28.00 5.19 23.55
N ASN A 177 -27.70 4.78 22.30
CA ASN A 177 -28.55 5.07 21.14
C ASN A 177 -29.62 4.01 20.85
N LEU A 178 -29.53 2.81 21.43
CA LEU A 178 -30.53 1.74 21.27
C LEU A 178 -31.86 2.03 21.99
N VAL A 179 -31.90 3.10 22.78
CA VAL A 179 -33.05 3.53 23.58
C VAL A 179 -34.17 4.17 22.73
N GLN A 180 -33.91 4.50 21.46
CA GLN A 180 -34.86 5.23 20.60
C GLN A 180 -35.61 4.35 19.59
N THR A 181 -35.28 3.07 19.46
CA THR A 181 -35.89 2.16 18.47
C THR A 181 -36.57 0.93 19.07
N ALA A 182 -36.86 0.93 20.38
CA ALA A 182 -37.63 -0.12 21.06
C ALA A 182 -39.03 0.38 21.43
#